data_AF-A0A953S211-F1
#
_entry.id   AF-A0A953S211-F1
#
_cell.length_a   1.000
_cell.length_b   1.000
_cell.length_c   1.000
_cell.angle_alpha   90.00
_cell.angle_beta   90.00
_cell.angle_gamma   90.00
#
_symmetry.space_group_name_H-M   'P 1'
#
loop_
_entity.id
_entity.type
_entity.pdbx_description
1 polymer ?
#
loop_
_entity_poly.entity_id
_entity_poly.type
_entity_poly.pdbx_seq_one_letter_code
_entity_poly.pdbx_strand_id
1 'polypeptide(L)'
;MFGTRRYTSIADLEFAVRLAHRPEAARLGVVTRYARDVRVGDLKERNVILLGARQSNPWVGLFEKEATFRLDENERTAGLRIVNLAPQQGEPATFDKSPAEMAEEVYGIITYHRHTDGSGISLLVAGMTVAGTEAAADFLFDDSRLVPWLRRVEAGGEIRDFDILLRARNLVGSAPRAEVVSFHLKPLPNPSARKR
;
A
#
# COMPACT_ATOMS: atom_id res chain seq x y z
N MET A 1 1.28 -8.74 30.97
CA MET A 1 0.28 -7.66 30.85
C MET A 1 0.81 -6.66 29.82
N PHE A 2 0.66 -6.94 28.52
CA PHE A 2 1.23 -6.11 27.45
C PHE A 2 0.15 -5.21 26.85
N GLY A 3 0.15 -3.94 27.29
CA GLY A 3 -0.15 -2.76 26.46
C GLY A 3 -1.60 -2.39 26.15
N THR A 4 -2.26 -1.69 27.07
CA THR A 4 -3.48 -0.86 26.87
C THR A 4 -3.27 0.38 25.98
N ARG A 5 -2.06 0.60 25.46
CA ARG A 5 -1.72 1.80 24.70
C ARG A 5 -2.06 1.63 23.22
N ARG A 6 -2.81 2.61 22.70
CA ARG A 6 -3.28 2.70 21.32
C ARG A 6 -2.36 3.68 20.58
N TYR A 7 -1.32 3.15 19.94
CA TYR A 7 -0.36 3.95 19.17
C TYR A 7 -0.60 3.79 17.67
N THR A 8 -0.40 4.87 16.93
CA THR A 8 -0.35 4.91 15.47
C THR A 8 0.94 5.62 15.04
N SER A 9 1.44 5.34 13.84
CA SER A 9 2.59 6.09 13.31
C SER A 9 2.15 7.50 12.87
N ILE A 10 3.12 8.42 12.76
CA ILE A 10 2.86 9.77 12.22
C ILE A 10 2.43 9.70 10.75
N ALA A 11 3.04 8.82 9.96
CA ALA A 11 2.66 8.55 8.56
C ALA A 11 1.17 8.16 8.42
N ASP A 12 0.68 7.26 9.29
CA ASP A 12 -0.72 6.82 9.23
C ASP A 12 -1.67 7.97 9.58
N LEU A 13 -1.31 8.80 10.56
CA LEU A 13 -2.10 9.96 10.96
C LEU A 13 -2.13 11.00 9.85
N GLU A 14 -0.98 11.33 9.26
CA GLU A 14 -0.88 12.29 8.16
C GLU A 14 -1.65 11.83 6.94
N PHE A 15 -1.59 10.53 6.58
CA PHE A 15 -2.41 9.96 5.53
C PHE A 15 -3.90 10.18 5.81
N ALA A 16 -4.36 9.80 7.00
CA ALA A 16 -5.77 9.91 7.37
C ALA A 16 -6.26 11.36 7.36
N VAL A 17 -5.44 12.29 7.85
CA VAL A 17 -5.74 13.72 7.85
C VAL A 17 -5.79 14.27 6.42
N ARG A 18 -4.83 13.93 5.55
CA ARG A 18 -4.83 14.37 4.14
C ARG A 18 -6.02 13.83 3.38
N LEU A 19 -6.40 12.57 3.63
CA LEU A 19 -7.60 11.98 3.05
C LEU A 19 -8.87 12.70 3.52
N ALA A 20 -9.01 12.93 4.83
CA ALA A 20 -10.20 13.58 5.40
C ALA A 20 -10.41 15.02 4.89
N HIS A 21 -9.33 15.73 4.52
CA HIS A 21 -9.41 17.06 3.95
C HIS A 21 -9.77 17.09 2.45
N ARG A 22 -9.86 15.94 1.77
CA ARG A 22 -10.34 15.90 0.39
C ARG A 22 -11.86 16.14 0.38
N PRO A 23 -12.40 17.03 -0.48
CA PRO A 23 -13.84 17.28 -0.56
C PRO A 23 -14.69 16.02 -0.76
N GLU A 24 -14.14 15.04 -1.48
CA GLU A 24 -14.75 13.74 -1.72
C GLU A 24 -14.90 12.91 -0.45
N ALA A 25 -13.96 13.03 0.51
CA ALA A 25 -14.00 12.23 1.74
C ALA A 25 -15.21 12.57 2.61
N ALA A 26 -15.59 13.85 2.68
CA ALA A 26 -16.80 14.30 3.36
C ALA A 26 -18.07 13.71 2.72
N ARG A 27 -18.11 13.62 1.37
CA ARG A 27 -19.24 13.04 0.64
C ARG A 27 -19.34 11.53 0.78
N LEU A 28 -18.19 10.84 0.86
CA LEU A 28 -18.10 9.40 0.93
C LEU A 28 -18.26 8.84 2.36
N GLY A 29 -18.24 9.70 3.38
CA GLY A 29 -18.36 9.28 4.78
C GLY A 29 -17.18 8.41 5.22
N VAL A 30 -15.96 8.83 4.89
CA VAL A 30 -14.72 8.10 5.26
C VAL A 30 -14.62 7.99 6.78
N VAL A 31 -14.37 6.76 7.27
CA VAL A 31 -14.18 6.48 8.70
C VAL A 31 -12.78 5.91 8.94
N THR A 32 -12.01 6.57 9.80
CA THR A 32 -10.72 6.05 10.27
C THR A 32 -10.92 5.20 11.52
N ARG A 33 -10.32 4.00 11.55
CA ARG A 33 -10.36 3.10 12.71
C ARG A 33 -8.96 2.65 13.08
N TYR A 34 -8.72 2.51 14.38
CA TYR A 34 -7.53 1.82 14.86
C TYR A 34 -7.58 0.34 14.46
N ALA A 35 -6.48 -0.22 13.97
CA ALA A 35 -6.45 -1.58 13.44
C ALA A 35 -7.02 -2.63 14.42
N ARG A 36 -6.80 -2.47 15.74
CA ARG A 36 -7.30 -3.41 16.75
C ARG A 36 -8.81 -3.32 17.02
N ASP A 37 -9.49 -2.28 16.54
CA ASP A 37 -10.96 -2.13 16.67
C ASP A 37 -11.74 -2.60 15.45
N VAL A 38 -11.05 -2.82 14.32
CA VAL A 38 -11.69 -3.27 13.09
C VAL A 38 -12.19 -4.70 13.28
N ARG A 39 -13.35 -5.00 12.70
CA ARG A 39 -13.92 -6.35 12.65
C ARG A 39 -13.86 -6.87 11.22
N VAL A 40 -13.81 -8.19 11.06
CA VAL A 40 -13.80 -8.83 9.73
C VAL A 40 -14.96 -8.39 8.84
N GLY A 41 -16.15 -8.18 9.41
CA GLY A 41 -17.32 -7.68 8.67
C GLY A 41 -17.09 -6.29 8.05
N ASP A 42 -16.33 -5.42 8.71
CA ASP A 42 -16.01 -4.08 8.17
C ASP A 42 -15.17 -4.17 6.88
N LEU A 43 -14.40 -5.24 6.70
CA LEU A 43 -13.47 -5.42 5.58
C LEU A 43 -14.11 -6.07 4.35
N LYS A 44 -15.20 -6.81 4.53
CA LYS A 44 -15.86 -7.55 3.46
C LYS A 44 -16.95 -6.76 2.75
N GLU A 45 -17.46 -5.69 3.36
CA GLU A 45 -18.68 -5.02 2.87
C GLU A 45 -18.40 -3.63 2.31
N ARG A 46 -17.14 -3.20 2.26
CA ARG A 46 -16.75 -1.82 1.97
C ARG A 46 -15.40 -1.75 1.25
N ASN A 47 -15.18 -0.63 0.57
CA ASN A 47 -13.83 -0.25 0.18
C ASN A 47 -12.98 0.00 1.42
N VAL A 48 -11.76 -0.51 1.44
CA VAL A 48 -10.84 -0.40 2.57
C VAL A 48 -9.50 0.17 2.14
N ILE A 49 -8.96 1.05 2.99
CA ILE A 49 -7.57 1.49 2.90
C ILE A 49 -6.84 0.92 4.12
N LEU A 50 -5.78 0.16 3.88
CA LEU A 50 -4.93 -0.44 4.90
C LEU A 50 -3.59 0.28 4.91
N LEU A 51 -3.19 0.76 6.09
CA LEU A 51 -1.92 1.42 6.27
C LEU A 51 -0.96 0.52 7.07
N GLY A 52 0.30 0.51 6.65
CA GLY A 52 1.39 -0.21 7.29
C GLY A 52 1.47 -1.70 6.97
N ALA A 53 2.35 -2.40 7.68
CA ALA A 53 2.63 -3.82 7.49
C ALA A 53 1.78 -4.70 8.42
N ARG A 54 1.78 -6.02 8.16
CA ARG A 54 1.06 -7.03 8.95
C ARG A 54 1.30 -6.94 10.48
N GLN A 55 2.50 -6.52 10.89
CA GLN A 55 2.88 -6.36 12.30
C GLN A 55 2.07 -5.25 13.03
N SER A 56 1.77 -4.15 12.34
CA SER A 56 1.00 -3.03 12.89
C SER A 56 -0.49 -3.15 12.56
N ASN A 57 -0.81 -3.79 11.44
CA ASN A 57 -2.16 -3.96 10.94
C ASN A 57 -2.41 -5.43 10.51
N PRO A 58 -2.99 -6.28 11.38
CA PRO A 58 -3.14 -7.72 11.09
C PRO A 58 -4.05 -8.01 9.90
N TRP A 59 -4.92 -7.06 9.53
CA TRP A 59 -5.86 -7.21 8.42
C TRP A 59 -5.17 -7.23 7.07
N VAL A 60 -3.96 -6.69 6.96
CA VAL A 60 -3.11 -6.74 5.76
C VAL A 60 -2.96 -8.19 5.28
N GLY A 61 -2.83 -9.15 6.20
CA GLY A 61 -2.70 -10.58 5.87
C GLY A 61 -3.90 -11.19 5.13
N LEU A 62 -5.08 -10.56 5.17
CA LEU A 62 -6.25 -11.00 4.40
C LEU A 62 -6.13 -10.66 2.91
N PHE A 63 -5.38 -9.61 2.57
CA PHE A 63 -5.27 -9.06 1.22
C PHE A 63 -3.92 -9.36 0.56
N GLU A 64 -2.90 -9.73 1.34
CA GLU A 64 -1.57 -10.11 0.82
C GLU A 64 -1.54 -11.42 0.01
N LYS A 65 -2.60 -12.23 0.02
CA LYS A 65 -2.63 -13.49 -0.75
C LYS A 65 -2.50 -13.27 -2.25
N GLU A 66 -2.99 -12.14 -2.74
CA GLU A 66 -2.98 -11.81 -4.17
C GLU A 66 -1.93 -10.73 -4.51
N ALA A 67 -1.23 -10.21 -3.51
CA ALA A 67 -0.20 -9.18 -3.67
C ALA A 67 1.05 -9.73 -4.38
N THR A 68 1.64 -8.93 -5.27
CA THR A 68 2.97 -9.21 -5.82
C THR A 68 4.07 -8.85 -4.82
N PHE A 69 3.96 -7.71 -4.14
CA PHE A 69 4.96 -7.25 -3.17
C PHE A 69 4.43 -7.36 -1.76
N ARG A 70 5.22 -7.98 -0.88
CA ARG A 70 4.84 -8.17 0.53
C ARG A 70 5.95 -7.69 1.46
N LEU A 71 5.58 -6.96 2.52
CA LEU A 71 6.50 -6.66 3.60
C LEU A 71 6.64 -7.89 4.51
N ASP A 72 7.87 -8.30 4.75
CA ASP A 72 8.20 -9.45 5.58
C ASP A 72 9.30 -9.09 6.57
N GLU A 73 9.42 -9.88 7.62
CA GLU A 73 10.53 -9.73 8.57
C GLU A 73 11.85 -10.10 7.90
N ASN A 74 12.86 -9.28 8.17
CA ASN A 74 14.24 -9.57 7.84
C ASN A 74 14.96 -9.98 9.12
N GLU A 75 15.11 -11.29 9.31
CA GLU A 75 15.77 -11.89 10.48
C GLU A 75 17.22 -11.41 10.65
N ARG A 76 17.89 -10.98 9.56
CA ARG A 76 19.29 -10.52 9.60
C ARG A 76 19.42 -9.10 10.13
N THR A 77 18.44 -8.23 9.89
CA THR A 77 18.52 -6.79 10.22
C THR A 77 17.54 -6.37 11.30
N ALA A 78 16.68 -7.28 11.78
CA ALA A 78 15.56 -6.98 12.68
C ALA A 78 14.63 -5.86 12.15
N GLY A 79 14.58 -5.71 10.83
CA GLY A 79 13.75 -4.74 10.11
C GLY A 79 12.78 -5.42 9.15
N LEU A 80 12.16 -4.62 8.28
CA LEU A 80 11.33 -5.13 7.20
C LEU A 80 12.12 -5.27 5.90
N ARG A 81 11.70 -6.22 5.08
CA ARG A 81 12.09 -6.39 3.68
C ARG A 81 10.88 -6.51 2.79
N ILE A 82 11.05 -6.28 1.49
CA ILE A 82 9.99 -6.57 0.53
C ILE A 82 10.33 -7.86 -0.20
N VAL A 83 9.38 -8.80 -0.20
CA VAL A 83 9.44 -10.04 -0.97
C VAL A 83 8.59 -9.86 -2.23
N ASN A 84 9.19 -10.12 -3.39
CA ASN A 84 8.46 -10.23 -4.66
C ASN A 84 7.97 -11.67 -4.82
N LEU A 85 6.66 -11.85 -4.66
CA LEU A 85 6.00 -13.16 -4.67
C LEU A 85 5.80 -13.70 -6.09
N ALA A 86 5.97 -12.88 -7.12
CA ALA A 86 5.85 -13.29 -8.52
C ALA A 86 6.90 -12.60 -9.40
N PRO A 87 8.21 -12.79 -9.19
CA PRO A 87 9.24 -12.06 -9.92
C PRO A 87 9.14 -12.27 -11.43
N GLN A 88 9.07 -11.17 -12.19
CA GLN A 88 9.21 -11.20 -13.64
C GLN A 88 10.69 -11.29 -14.06
N GLN A 89 10.95 -11.56 -15.34
CA GLN A 89 12.31 -11.67 -15.85
C GLN A 89 13.12 -10.40 -15.55
N GLY A 90 14.24 -10.55 -14.84
CA GLY A 90 15.11 -9.45 -14.44
C GLY A 90 14.72 -8.75 -13.12
N GLU A 91 13.61 -9.14 -12.49
CA GLU A 91 13.23 -8.60 -11.19
C GLU A 91 13.89 -9.36 -10.03
N PRO A 92 14.37 -8.64 -8.98
CA PRO A 92 14.79 -9.28 -7.74
C PRO A 92 13.64 -10.01 -7.05
N ALA A 93 13.95 -11.16 -6.44
CA ALA A 93 13.02 -11.88 -5.57
C ALA A 93 12.81 -11.18 -4.22
N THR A 94 13.80 -10.40 -3.76
CA THR A 94 13.69 -9.57 -2.56
C THR A 94 14.30 -8.20 -2.78
N PHE A 95 13.74 -7.21 -2.10
CA PHE A 95 14.28 -5.87 -1.98
C PHE A 95 14.59 -5.64 -0.50
N ASP A 96 15.88 -5.70 -0.21
CA ASP A 96 16.44 -5.62 1.12
C ASP A 96 17.38 -4.42 1.21
N LYS A 97 17.43 -3.80 2.40
CA LYS A 97 18.37 -2.73 2.73
C LYS A 97 18.86 -2.95 4.16
N SER A 98 20.13 -2.66 4.42
CA SER A 98 20.64 -2.52 5.78
C SER A 98 20.06 -1.25 6.44
N PRO A 99 20.07 -1.15 7.78
CA PRO A 99 19.61 0.06 8.46
C PRO A 99 20.32 1.34 8.01
N ALA A 100 21.61 1.28 7.68
CA ALA A 100 22.37 2.41 7.17
C ALA A 100 21.87 2.84 5.78
N GLU A 101 21.64 1.88 4.87
CA GLU A 101 21.13 2.18 3.53
C GLU A 101 19.70 2.72 3.57
N MET A 102 18.88 2.28 4.53
CA MET A 102 17.51 2.82 4.71
C MET A 102 17.49 4.30 5.13
N ALA A 103 18.60 4.85 5.62
CA ALA A 103 18.69 6.29 5.87
C ALA A 103 18.78 7.10 4.56
N GLU A 104 19.24 6.47 3.48
CA GLU A 104 19.44 7.10 2.16
C GLU A 104 18.35 6.73 1.16
N GLU A 105 17.89 5.48 1.19
CA GLU A 105 16.95 4.93 0.23
C GLU A 105 16.01 3.92 0.89
N VAL A 106 14.70 4.15 0.79
CA VAL A 106 13.66 3.28 1.34
C VAL A 106 12.69 2.85 0.27
N TYR A 107 12.04 1.71 0.50
CA TYR A 107 10.98 1.23 -0.38
C TYR A 107 9.60 1.35 0.27
N GLY A 108 8.63 1.65 -0.58
CA GLY A 108 7.19 1.63 -0.29
C GLY A 108 6.47 0.71 -1.26
N ILE A 109 5.31 0.21 -0.86
CA ILE A 109 4.43 -0.59 -1.70
C ILE A 109 3.03 0.03 -1.74
N ILE A 110 2.39 -0.08 -2.90
CA ILE A 110 0.98 0.24 -3.08
C ILE A 110 0.32 -0.95 -3.77
N THR A 111 -0.69 -1.51 -3.14
CA THR A 111 -1.50 -2.60 -3.73
C THR A 111 -2.94 -2.14 -3.85
N TYR A 112 -3.47 -2.15 -5.08
CA TYR A 112 -4.85 -1.80 -5.40
C TYR A 112 -5.53 -3.01 -6.02
N HIS A 113 -6.40 -3.69 -5.29
CA HIS A 113 -7.12 -4.88 -5.77
C HIS A 113 -8.62 -4.75 -5.52
N ARG A 114 -9.43 -5.19 -6.47
CA ARG A 114 -10.86 -5.40 -6.24
C ARG A 114 -11.06 -6.67 -5.40
N HIS A 115 -12.11 -6.68 -4.59
CA HIS A 115 -12.51 -7.89 -3.90
C HIS A 115 -13.06 -8.89 -4.92
N THR A 116 -12.72 -10.16 -4.75
CA THR A 116 -13.12 -11.24 -5.67
C THR A 116 -14.64 -11.48 -5.71
N ASP A 117 -15.34 -11.14 -4.64
CA ASP A 117 -16.81 -11.19 -4.54
C ASP A 117 -17.50 -9.91 -5.07
N GLY A 118 -16.74 -8.93 -5.56
CA GLY A 118 -17.26 -7.66 -6.08
C GLY A 118 -17.76 -6.69 -5.01
N SER A 119 -17.54 -6.98 -3.73
CA SER A 119 -18.02 -6.17 -2.60
C SER A 119 -17.31 -4.82 -2.42
N GLY A 120 -16.14 -4.65 -3.03
CA GLY A 120 -15.37 -3.42 -2.87
C GLY A 120 -13.95 -3.51 -3.43
N ILE A 121 -13.12 -2.59 -2.96
CA ILE A 121 -11.72 -2.41 -3.35
C ILE A 121 -10.87 -2.29 -2.09
N SER A 122 -9.69 -2.90 -2.12
CA SER A 122 -8.65 -2.75 -1.12
C SER A 122 -7.48 -1.95 -1.67
N LEU A 123 -7.05 -0.94 -0.90
CA LEU A 123 -5.83 -0.19 -1.13
C LEU A 123 -4.89 -0.39 0.06
N LEU A 124 -3.76 -1.07 -0.13
CA LEU A 124 -2.68 -1.15 0.84
C LEU A 124 -1.65 -0.05 0.55
N VAL A 125 -1.24 0.66 1.59
CA VAL A 125 -0.15 1.65 1.56
C VAL A 125 0.80 1.33 2.69
N ALA A 126 2.02 0.90 2.35
CA ALA A 126 2.98 0.47 3.36
C ALA A 126 4.41 0.73 2.89
N GLY A 127 5.36 0.68 3.81
CA GLY A 127 6.78 0.74 3.48
C GLY A 127 7.63 0.03 4.50
N MET A 128 8.91 -0.16 4.15
CA MET A 128 9.89 -0.80 5.04
C MET A 128 10.13 0.01 6.32
N THR A 129 9.87 1.31 6.26
CA THR A 129 9.96 2.26 7.36
C THR A 129 8.77 3.23 7.33
N VAL A 130 8.66 4.09 8.35
CA VAL A 130 7.71 5.22 8.37
C VAL A 130 7.90 6.09 7.13
N ALA A 131 9.14 6.47 6.80
CA ALA A 131 9.45 7.24 5.60
C ALA A 131 9.07 6.53 4.29
N GLY A 132 9.19 5.20 4.23
CA GLY A 132 8.71 4.43 3.08
C GLY A 132 7.19 4.48 2.91
N THR A 133 6.45 4.48 4.03
CA THR A 133 4.99 4.62 4.03
C THR A 133 4.57 6.04 3.64
N GLU A 134 5.26 7.07 4.16
CA GLU A 134 5.05 8.47 3.76
C GLU A 134 5.29 8.67 2.26
N ALA A 135 6.38 8.10 1.73
CA ALA A 135 6.68 8.21 0.31
C ALA A 135 5.61 7.54 -0.58
N ALA A 136 5.01 6.43 -0.12
CA ALA A 136 3.88 5.80 -0.80
C ALA A 136 2.60 6.65 -0.70
N ALA A 137 2.33 7.25 0.46
CA ALA A 137 1.25 8.20 0.64
C ALA A 137 1.41 9.43 -0.28
N ASP A 138 2.60 10.00 -0.34
CA ASP A 138 2.91 11.16 -1.17
C ASP A 138 2.67 10.89 -2.65
N PHE A 139 3.02 9.70 -3.13
CA PHE A 139 2.69 9.30 -4.49
C PHE A 139 1.18 9.33 -4.77
N LEU A 140 0.36 8.88 -3.81
CA LEU A 140 -1.10 8.83 -3.94
C LEU A 140 -1.77 10.21 -3.85
N PHE A 141 -1.14 11.16 -3.18
CA PHE A 141 -1.70 12.51 -3.00
C PHE A 141 -1.11 13.55 -3.95
N ASP A 142 -0.14 13.17 -4.79
CA ASP A 142 0.43 14.00 -5.85
C ASP A 142 -0.25 13.70 -7.19
N ASP A 143 -1.25 14.50 -7.56
CA ASP A 143 -2.02 14.35 -8.79
C ASP A 143 -1.13 14.40 -10.04
N SER A 144 -0.01 15.14 -10.01
CA SER A 144 0.93 15.22 -11.13
C SER A 144 1.60 13.88 -11.43
N ARG A 145 1.52 12.94 -10.49
CA ARG A 145 2.10 11.59 -10.58
C ARG A 145 1.04 10.50 -10.61
N LEU A 146 0.06 10.57 -9.72
CA LEU A 146 -1.01 9.59 -9.65
C LEU A 146 -1.84 9.59 -10.94
N VAL A 147 -2.22 10.75 -11.47
CA VAL A 147 -3.10 10.81 -12.65
C VAL A 147 -2.43 10.21 -13.89
N PRO A 148 -1.17 10.53 -14.24
CA PRO A 148 -0.47 9.84 -15.32
C PRO A 148 -0.32 8.34 -15.09
N TRP A 149 -0.08 7.92 -13.84
CA TRP A 149 -0.02 6.51 -13.48
C TRP A 149 -1.35 5.79 -13.73
N LEU A 150 -2.46 6.35 -13.24
CA LEU A 150 -3.79 5.79 -13.41
C LEU A 150 -4.16 5.65 -14.89
N ARG A 151 -3.84 6.65 -15.71
CA ARG A 151 -4.06 6.58 -17.18
C ARG A 151 -3.27 5.43 -17.85
N ARG A 152 -2.12 5.05 -17.31
CA ARG A 152 -1.30 3.94 -17.85
C ARG A 152 -1.93 2.58 -17.54
N VAL A 153 -2.60 2.45 -16.40
CA VAL A 153 -3.17 1.18 -15.93
C VAL A 153 -4.65 1.05 -16.23
N GLU A 154 -5.31 2.14 -16.61
CA GLU A 154 -6.68 2.15 -17.12
C GLU A 154 -6.80 1.30 -18.40
N ALA A 155 -7.83 0.46 -18.44
CA ALA A 155 -8.20 -0.30 -19.61
C ALA A 155 -9.72 -0.41 -19.68
N GLY A 156 -10.31 0.01 -20.80
CA GLY A 156 -11.77 -0.05 -20.98
C GLY A 156 -12.58 0.84 -20.05
N GLY A 157 -12.02 1.97 -19.60
CA GLY A 157 -12.66 2.91 -18.67
C GLY A 157 -12.60 2.50 -17.20
N GLU A 158 -11.88 1.42 -16.87
CA GLU A 158 -11.67 0.98 -15.50
C GLU A 158 -10.16 0.88 -15.17
N ILE A 159 -9.81 1.22 -13.92
CA ILE A 159 -8.45 1.03 -13.39
C ILE A 159 -8.20 -0.46 -13.18
N ARG A 160 -7.15 -1.03 -13.78
CA ARG A 160 -6.78 -2.43 -13.51
C ARG A 160 -6.22 -2.60 -12.10
N ASP A 161 -6.42 -3.79 -11.55
CA ASP A 161 -5.77 -4.16 -10.29
C ASP A 161 -4.25 -4.15 -10.47
N PHE A 162 -3.53 -3.57 -9.51
CA PHE A 162 -2.09 -3.37 -9.62
C PHE A 162 -1.38 -3.48 -8.28
N ASP A 163 -0.09 -3.83 -8.37
CA ASP A 163 0.89 -3.75 -7.29
C ASP A 163 2.05 -2.87 -7.76
N ILE A 164 2.47 -1.92 -6.94
CA ILE A 164 3.58 -0.99 -7.23
C ILE A 164 4.63 -1.16 -6.15
N LEU A 165 5.88 -1.24 -6.57
CA LEU A 165 7.05 -1.02 -5.75
C LEU A 165 7.58 0.39 -6.01
N LEU A 166 7.63 1.19 -4.95
CA LEU A 166 8.16 2.54 -4.94
C LEU A 166 9.53 2.58 -4.27
N ARG A 167 10.44 3.38 -4.83
CA ARG A 167 11.74 3.71 -4.23
C ARG A 167 11.79 5.19 -3.91
N ALA A 168 12.08 5.56 -2.67
CA ALA A 168 12.27 6.94 -2.27
C ALA A 168 13.70 7.16 -1.79
N ARG A 169 14.31 8.25 -2.23
CA ARG A 169 15.68 8.63 -1.85
C ARG A 169 15.68 9.90 -1.02
N ASN A 170 16.35 9.85 0.12
CA ASN A 170 16.65 11.02 0.92
C ASN A 170 17.83 11.76 0.28
N LEU A 171 17.53 12.71 -0.60
CA LEU A 171 18.54 13.60 -1.17
C LEU A 171 18.71 14.82 -0.27
N VAL A 172 19.95 15.10 0.15
CA VAL A 172 20.26 16.30 0.95
C VAL A 172 19.77 17.55 0.20
N GLY A 173 18.87 18.31 0.83
CA GLY A 173 18.35 19.58 0.29
C GLY A 173 17.12 19.47 -0.61
N SER A 174 16.47 18.32 -0.74
CA SER A 174 15.20 18.18 -1.46
C SER A 174 14.27 17.19 -0.77
N ALA A 175 12.95 17.43 -0.85
CA ALA A 175 11.97 16.48 -0.36
C ALA A 175 12.14 15.14 -1.10
N PRO A 176 12.23 14.00 -0.39
CA PRO A 176 12.34 12.68 -1.00
C PRO A 176 11.19 12.47 -1.99
N ARG A 177 11.50 12.11 -3.23
CA ARG A 177 10.48 11.76 -4.23
C ARG A 177 10.51 10.26 -4.44
N ALA A 178 9.36 9.62 -4.25
CA ALA A 178 9.19 8.21 -4.61
C ALA A 178 9.30 8.04 -6.14
N GLU A 179 9.78 6.92 -6.63
CA GLU A 179 9.79 6.54 -8.04
C GLU A 179 9.21 5.14 -8.17
N VAL A 180 8.41 4.88 -9.21
CA VAL A 180 7.94 3.52 -9.50
C VAL A 180 9.11 2.75 -10.10
N VAL A 181 9.60 1.74 -9.38
CA VAL A 181 10.75 0.92 -9.82
C VAL A 181 10.35 -0.46 -10.34
N SER A 182 9.19 -0.97 -9.91
CA SER A 182 8.54 -2.15 -10.49
C SER A 182 7.04 -2.04 -10.28
N PHE A 183 6.27 -2.68 -11.15
CA PHE A 183 4.83 -2.80 -11.00
C PHE A 183 4.30 -4.04 -11.71
N HIS A 184 3.20 -4.57 -11.19
CA HIS A 184 2.51 -5.72 -11.76
C HIS A 184 1.04 -5.38 -11.91
N LEU A 185 0.46 -5.75 -13.06
CA LEU A 185 -0.97 -5.58 -13.32
C LEU A 185 -1.62 -6.95 -13.29
N LYS A 186 -2.72 -7.09 -12.57
CA LYS A 186 -3.47 -8.34 -12.57
C LYS A 186 -4.27 -8.47 -13.87
N PRO A 187 -4.54 -9.70 -14.32
CA PRO A 187 -5.44 -9.94 -15.44
C PRO A 187 -6.80 -9.27 -15.18
N LEU A 188 -7.44 -8.77 -16.23
CA LEU A 188 -8.82 -8.32 -16.13
C LEU A 188 -9.70 -9.50 -15.70
N PRO A 189 -10.65 -9.30 -14.76
CA PRO A 189 -11.58 -10.36 -14.38
C PRO A 189 -12.33 -10.84 -15.61
N ASN A 190 -12.40 -12.16 -15.80
CA ASN A 190 -13.04 -12.76 -16.96
C ASN A 190 -14.54 -12.34 -16.98
N PRO A 191 -15.05 -11.70 -18.05
CA PRO A 191 -16.43 -11.21 -18.10
C PRO A 191 -17.49 -12.30 -17.92
N SER A 192 -17.12 -13.58 -18.09
CA SER A 192 -18.00 -14.74 -17.85
C SER A 192 -18.17 -15.12 -16.37
N ALA A 193 -17.37 -14.56 -15.45
CA ALA A 193 -17.45 -14.87 -14.02
C ALA A 193 -18.49 -14.03 -13.24
N ARG A 194 -19.04 -12.95 -13.84
CA ARG A 194 -20.05 -12.07 -13.20
C ARG A 194 -21.49 -12.62 -13.20
N LYS A 195 -21.70 -13.85 -13.65
CA LYS A 195 -23.01 -14.54 -13.54
C LYS A 195 -22.88 -15.78 -12.67
N ARG A 196 -23.15 -15.63 -11.37
CA ARG A 196 -23.65 -16.68 -10.48
C ARG A 196 -24.24 -16.03 -9.24
#